data_AF-A0A7D9IX02-F1
#
_entry.id   AF-A0A7D9IX02-F1
#
_cell.length_a   1.000
_cell.length_b   1.000
_cell.length_c   1.000
_cell.angle_alpha   90.00
_cell.angle_beta   90.00
_cell.angle_gamma   90.00
#
_symmetry.space_group_name_H-M   'P 1'
#
loop_
_entity.id
_entity.type
_entity.pdbx_description
1 polymer ?
#
loop_
_entity_poly.entity_id
_entity_poly.type
_entity_poly.pdbx_seq_one_letter_code
_entity_poly.pdbx_strand_id
1 'polypeptide(L)'
;MNYSKALPSQVRRLISEGTLPLPTYGWCRSHLQANISIVPSKVADDFERFCKLNPSACPLLYRSKPGEVTAPILAKGSDIRTQLGKYWHIKDGKLYNELNDLSSFDWKDMVTFYLGCSFGMEDALDATGIKLPATNKNVSMYISNIPCNKSGPFLTNMVVSMRSVPTELLQALFTTTYTLDCSHGAPVHIGDPRDIGIGDIQKVDFGEPTAVAENEVPVFFACGVTGNKAIKSASLPQCFSHAPGHMFICDVTTAAFQDSHPSPYKQHTPCVVHISQNLKRFSVLSESTKDKITRLETLALFDIGKRGVEYLSVKEDLLKSLLCLYQASLVGIIFGFPVFGDDPVAEETDGMPGAIAIAKALCALGKEVSFIIDERNEVLLRKIIKKCLELKILKRDVPILVYDRQTNREGAAMQFLYEDYREYGSTANPRFDHIVSIERTGPSQDGTYRNMKAKKLIEKLIAPIEDLFLQVIRSQLESRN
;
A
#
# COMPACT_ATOMS: atom_id res chain seq x y z
N MET A 1 38.38 -5.80 14.79
CA MET A 1 37.32 -6.73 15.23
C MET A 1 36.40 -6.98 14.04
N ASN A 2 36.02 -8.22 13.75
CA ASN A 2 34.98 -8.46 12.74
C ASN A 2 33.61 -8.25 13.38
N TYR A 3 33.07 -7.04 13.28
CA TYR A 3 31.81 -6.67 13.93
C TYR A 3 30.60 -7.49 13.48
N SER A 4 30.64 -8.08 12.27
CA SER A 4 29.55 -8.94 11.79
C SER A 4 29.35 -10.20 12.64
N LYS A 5 30.42 -10.70 13.28
CA LYS A 5 30.41 -11.91 14.13
C LYS A 5 30.65 -11.58 15.60
N ALA A 6 30.65 -10.30 15.98
CA ALA A 6 30.87 -9.90 17.36
C ALA A 6 29.66 -10.26 18.22
N LEU A 7 29.89 -10.52 19.51
CA LEU A 7 28.81 -10.69 20.48
C LEU A 7 28.09 -9.34 20.69
N PRO A 8 26.74 -9.29 20.64
CA PRO A 8 25.99 -8.06 20.86
C PRO A 8 26.37 -7.31 22.13
N SER A 9 26.57 -8.02 23.24
CA SER A 9 26.97 -7.44 24.52
C SER A 9 28.33 -6.74 24.47
N GLN A 10 29.29 -7.25 23.69
CA GLN A 10 30.59 -6.60 23.50
C GLN A 10 30.44 -5.31 22.69
N VAL A 11 29.63 -5.34 21.61
CA VAL A 11 29.40 -4.15 20.78
C VAL A 11 28.67 -3.07 21.56
N ARG A 12 27.60 -3.41 22.29
CA ARG A 12 26.89 -2.46 23.17
C ARG A 12 27.82 -1.83 24.21
N ARG A 13 28.74 -2.61 24.78
CA ARG A 13 29.75 -2.08 25.71
C ARG A 13 30.68 -1.07 25.03
N LEU A 14 31.22 -1.39 23.87
CA LEU A 14 32.10 -0.47 23.12
C LEU A 14 31.38 0.84 22.75
N ILE A 15 30.11 0.76 22.38
CA ILE A 15 29.23 1.92 22.14
C ILE A 15 29.11 2.75 23.42
N SER A 16 28.78 2.14 24.56
CA SER A 16 28.62 2.86 25.84
C SER A 16 29.92 3.50 26.36
N GLU A 17 31.07 2.94 26.00
CA GLU A 17 32.40 3.51 26.29
C GLU A 17 32.77 4.64 25.31
N GLY A 18 31.93 4.94 24.32
CA GLY A 18 32.17 5.99 23.31
C GLY A 18 33.23 5.62 22.27
N THR A 19 33.69 4.36 22.25
CA THR A 19 34.79 3.89 21.38
C THR A 19 34.31 3.48 19.99
N LEU A 20 33.00 3.36 19.79
CA LEU A 20 32.40 2.90 18.54
C LEU A 20 31.16 3.72 18.11
N PRO A 21 31.29 5.03 17.84
CA PRO A 21 30.17 5.89 17.44
C PRO A 21 29.84 5.77 15.94
N LEU A 22 29.81 4.54 15.40
CA LEU A 22 29.57 4.27 13.98
C LEU A 22 28.18 3.66 13.75
N PRO A 23 27.64 3.74 12.52
CA PRO A 23 26.42 3.04 12.16
C PRO A 23 26.55 1.52 12.37
N THR A 24 25.48 0.88 12.86
CA THR A 24 25.44 -0.54 13.27
C THR A 24 25.13 -1.51 12.12
N TYR A 25 25.18 -1.03 10.87
CA TYR A 25 24.89 -1.83 9.68
C TYR A 25 25.85 -3.02 9.55
N GLY A 26 25.30 -4.21 9.33
CA GLY A 26 26.06 -5.44 9.16
C GLY A 26 26.78 -5.95 10.42
N TRP A 27 26.53 -5.35 11.60
CA TRP A 27 27.07 -5.82 12.87
C TRP A 27 26.17 -6.86 13.51
N CYS A 28 26.78 -7.81 14.23
CA CYS A 28 26.09 -8.86 14.96
C CYS A 28 25.02 -9.56 14.10
N ARG A 29 25.39 -10.01 12.88
CA ARG A 29 24.47 -10.67 11.94
C ARG A 29 23.68 -11.78 12.64
N SER A 30 22.45 -12.02 12.18
CA SER A 30 21.41 -12.88 12.77
C SER A 30 20.75 -12.37 14.07
N HIS A 31 21.30 -11.34 14.72
CA HIS A 31 20.68 -10.75 15.91
C HIS A 31 19.70 -9.65 15.51
N LEU A 32 18.63 -9.53 16.30
CA LEU A 32 17.70 -8.42 16.13
C LEU A 32 18.42 -7.10 16.37
N GLN A 33 18.12 -6.12 15.53
CA GLN A 33 18.39 -4.72 15.83
C GLN A 33 17.06 -3.99 15.97
N ALA A 34 16.96 -3.09 16.94
CA ALA A 34 15.75 -2.36 17.22
C ALA A 34 15.92 -0.86 16.94
N ASN A 35 14.95 -0.29 16.24
CA ASN A 35 14.67 1.12 16.24
C ASN A 35 14.15 1.54 17.62
N ILE A 36 14.56 2.70 18.11
CA ILE A 36 14.20 3.19 19.45
C ILE A 36 13.34 4.45 19.35
N SER A 37 12.26 4.48 20.13
CA SER A 37 11.45 5.67 20.42
C SER A 37 11.22 5.76 21.93
N ILE A 38 11.50 6.92 22.52
CA ILE A 38 11.36 7.18 23.95
C ILE A 38 10.40 8.35 24.12
N VAL A 39 9.27 8.11 24.77
CA VAL A 39 8.20 9.09 24.96
C VAL A 39 7.81 9.20 26.44
N PRO A 40 7.21 10.32 26.88
CA PRO A 40 6.64 10.42 28.21
C PRO A 40 5.52 9.40 28.45
N SER A 41 5.44 8.88 29.66
CA SER A 41 4.49 7.85 30.09
C SER A 41 3.03 8.22 29.84
N LYS A 42 2.70 9.52 29.94
CA LYS A 42 1.36 10.07 29.66
C LYS A 42 0.84 9.74 28.26
N VAL A 43 1.72 9.58 27.26
CA VAL A 43 1.36 9.28 25.86
C VAL A 43 1.78 7.88 25.44
N ALA A 44 2.34 7.07 26.35
CA ALA A 44 2.91 5.77 26.02
C ALA A 44 1.83 4.77 25.59
N ASP A 45 0.64 4.77 26.21
CA ASP A 45 -0.44 3.87 25.82
C ASP A 45 -0.98 4.19 24.41
N ASP A 46 -1.07 5.48 24.08
CA ASP A 46 -1.45 5.92 22.73
C ASP A 46 -0.41 5.49 21.69
N PHE A 47 0.88 5.55 22.03
CA PHE A 47 1.97 5.11 21.14
C PHE A 47 1.99 3.59 20.97
N GLU A 48 1.79 2.82 22.05
CA GLU A 48 1.66 1.37 21.94
C GLU A 48 0.49 0.99 21.02
N ARG A 49 -0.66 1.65 21.18
CA ARG A 49 -1.81 1.45 20.31
C ARG A 49 -1.49 1.87 18.87
N PHE A 50 -0.76 2.96 18.66
CA PHE A 50 -0.26 3.35 17.33
C PHE A 50 0.58 2.23 16.71
N CYS A 51 1.52 1.64 17.44
CA CYS A 51 2.33 0.53 16.94
C CYS A 51 1.48 -0.69 16.58
N LYS A 52 0.53 -1.07 17.45
CA LYS A 52 -0.38 -2.21 17.21
C LYS A 52 -1.30 -2.02 16.00
N LEU A 53 -1.71 -0.79 15.72
CA LEU A 53 -2.51 -0.45 14.54
C LEU A 53 -1.67 -0.35 13.25
N ASN A 54 -0.34 -0.31 13.37
CA ASN A 54 0.60 -0.17 12.25
C ASN A 54 1.77 -1.17 12.37
N PRO A 55 1.51 -2.48 12.50
CA PRO A 55 2.53 -3.46 12.89
C PRO A 55 3.66 -3.62 11.85
N SER A 56 3.38 -3.44 10.55
CA SER A 56 4.42 -3.49 9.51
C SER A 56 5.43 -2.34 9.67
N ALA A 57 4.97 -1.13 9.97
CA ALA A 57 5.84 0.05 10.09
C ALA A 57 6.46 0.19 11.48
N CYS A 58 5.76 -0.25 12.52
CA CYS A 58 6.18 -0.16 13.92
C CYS A 58 6.05 -1.52 14.63
N PRO A 59 6.80 -2.55 14.20
CA PRO A 59 6.74 -3.88 14.79
C PRO A 59 7.25 -3.83 16.24
N LEU A 60 6.36 -3.88 17.22
CA LEU A 60 6.72 -3.70 18.62
C LEU A 60 7.37 -4.98 19.18
N LEU A 61 8.66 -4.90 19.52
CA LEU A 61 9.40 -5.99 20.16
C LEU A 61 9.29 -5.94 21.68
N TYR A 62 9.37 -4.74 22.27
CA TYR A 62 9.31 -4.54 23.71
C TYR A 62 8.91 -3.10 24.06
N ARG A 63 8.16 -2.97 25.16
CA ARG A 63 7.81 -1.70 25.81
C ARG A 63 8.33 -1.77 27.26
N SER A 64 9.15 -0.80 27.66
CA SER A 64 9.63 -0.70 29.03
C SER A 64 8.53 -0.16 29.98
N LYS A 65 8.69 -0.35 31.29
CA LYS A 65 7.94 0.42 32.29
C LYS A 65 8.43 1.87 32.32
N PRO A 66 7.62 2.83 32.83
CA PRO A 66 8.10 4.17 33.10
C PRO A 66 9.36 4.16 33.98
N GLY A 67 10.42 4.84 33.53
CA GLY A 67 11.72 4.89 34.21
C GLY A 67 12.58 3.64 34.12
N GLU A 68 12.11 2.58 33.48
CA GLU A 68 12.93 1.40 33.20
C GLU A 68 13.87 1.67 32.02
N VAL A 69 15.17 1.59 32.28
CA VAL A 69 16.25 1.83 31.30
C VAL A 69 16.76 0.53 30.66
N THR A 70 16.30 -0.62 31.13
CA THR A 70 16.78 -1.94 30.70
C THR A 70 15.73 -2.66 29.87
N ALA A 71 16.15 -3.55 28.97
CA ALA A 71 15.27 -4.43 28.20
C ALA A 71 15.71 -5.90 28.32
N PRO A 72 15.54 -6.53 29.50
CA PRO A 72 16.16 -7.83 29.80
C PRO A 72 15.70 -8.96 28.88
N ILE A 73 14.50 -8.87 28.31
CA ILE A 73 13.99 -9.87 27.36
C ILE A 73 14.68 -9.78 25.98
N LEU A 74 15.22 -8.61 25.62
CA LEU A 74 15.92 -8.38 24.35
C LEU A 74 17.43 -8.45 24.51
N ALA A 75 17.95 -7.94 25.62
CA ALA A 75 19.38 -7.84 25.89
C ALA A 75 19.64 -7.79 27.40
N LYS A 76 20.38 -8.77 27.92
CA LYS A 76 20.71 -8.83 29.34
C LYS A 76 21.74 -7.75 29.70
N GLY A 77 21.52 -7.07 30.81
CA GLY A 77 22.41 -5.97 31.26
C GLY A 77 22.40 -4.76 30.32
N SER A 78 21.31 -4.58 29.58
CA SER A 78 21.15 -3.43 28.69
C SER A 78 20.88 -2.14 29.48
N ASP A 79 21.35 -1.03 28.93
CA ASP A 79 21.05 0.32 29.41
C ASP A 79 20.86 1.24 28.21
N ILE A 80 19.61 1.62 27.93
CA ILE A 80 19.26 2.40 26.75
C ILE A 80 19.76 3.84 26.81
N ARG A 81 20.34 4.29 27.92
CA ARG A 81 20.87 5.65 28.05
C ARG A 81 22.19 5.81 27.32
N THR A 82 22.95 4.74 27.16
CA THR A 82 24.34 4.78 26.69
C THR A 82 24.62 3.79 25.55
N GLN A 83 23.72 2.86 25.27
CA GLN A 83 23.99 1.75 24.33
C GLN A 83 23.50 1.99 22.89
N LEU A 84 23.26 3.25 22.49
CA LEU A 84 23.15 3.66 21.09
C LEU A 84 24.32 4.56 20.73
N GLY A 85 24.85 4.40 19.51
CA GLY A 85 25.93 5.26 19.03
C GLY A 85 25.51 6.73 18.90
N LYS A 86 24.22 6.98 18.69
CA LYS A 86 23.66 8.33 18.59
C LYS A 86 22.14 8.35 18.80
N TYR A 87 21.68 9.36 19.51
CA TYR A 87 20.28 9.67 19.79
C TYR A 87 19.89 10.99 19.11
N TRP A 88 18.62 11.09 18.75
CA TRP A 88 17.98 12.35 18.45
C TRP A 88 17.18 12.82 19.65
N HIS A 89 17.45 14.04 20.09
CA HIS A 89 16.63 14.74 21.07
C HIS A 89 15.64 15.61 20.32
N ILE A 90 14.36 15.37 20.54
CA ILE A 90 13.27 16.01 19.82
C ILE A 90 12.45 16.83 20.80
N LYS A 91 12.22 18.10 20.48
CA LYS A 91 11.37 19.03 21.25
C LYS A 91 10.35 19.67 20.33
N ASP A 92 9.10 19.66 20.73
CA ASP A 92 7.97 20.23 19.99
C ASP A 92 7.96 19.77 18.51
N GLY A 93 8.27 18.47 18.32
CA GLY A 93 8.30 17.82 17.01
C GLY A 93 9.53 18.11 16.14
N LYS A 94 10.47 18.93 16.61
CA LYS A 94 11.68 19.31 15.87
C LYS A 94 12.92 18.66 16.48
N LEU A 95 13.89 18.30 15.62
CA LEU A 95 15.20 17.85 16.07
C LEU A 95 15.90 19.02 16.77
N TYR A 96 16.18 18.88 18.06
CA TYR A 96 16.84 19.91 18.87
C TYR A 96 18.36 19.74 18.81
N ASN A 97 18.87 18.54 19.10
CA ASN A 97 20.26 18.17 18.91
C ASN A 97 20.45 16.66 18.81
N GLU A 98 21.66 16.25 18.43
CA GLU A 98 22.11 14.87 18.50
C GLU A 98 22.92 14.65 19.79
N LEU A 99 22.74 13.50 20.41
CA LEU A 99 23.38 13.13 21.68
C LEU A 99 24.00 11.74 21.55
N ASN A 100 25.00 11.43 22.38
CA ASN A 100 25.56 10.08 22.49
C ASN A 100 25.24 9.42 23.83
N ASP A 101 24.65 10.17 24.76
CA ASP A 101 24.33 9.73 26.12
C ASP A 101 23.05 10.46 26.59
N LEU A 102 22.15 9.74 27.24
CA LEU A 102 20.91 10.24 27.84
C LEU A 102 20.88 10.11 29.38
N SER A 103 22.01 9.83 30.01
CA SER A 103 22.14 9.56 31.45
C SER A 103 21.82 10.78 32.32
N SER A 104 22.00 11.99 31.79
CA SER A 104 21.76 13.26 32.50
C SER A 104 20.29 13.71 32.53
N PHE A 105 19.40 13.03 31.81
CA PHE A 105 17.97 13.36 31.76
C PHE A 105 17.20 12.74 32.93
N ASP A 106 16.02 13.28 33.25
CA ASP A 106 15.10 12.66 34.21
C ASP A 106 14.35 11.51 33.53
N TRP A 107 14.52 10.29 34.03
CA TRP A 107 13.92 9.09 33.45
C TRP A 107 12.60 8.69 34.09
N LYS A 108 12.19 9.28 35.22
CA LYS A 108 11.05 8.80 36.03
C LYS A 108 9.77 8.59 35.23
N ASP A 109 9.54 9.41 34.21
CA ASP A 109 8.34 9.38 33.37
C ASP A 109 8.62 8.90 31.93
N MET A 110 9.82 8.43 31.58
CA MET A 110 10.16 7.99 30.22
C MET A 110 9.81 6.53 29.99
N VAL A 111 9.23 6.24 28.82
CA VAL A 111 8.92 4.89 28.35
C VAL A 111 9.64 4.64 27.03
N THR A 112 10.38 3.54 26.97
CA THR A 112 11.15 3.14 25.79
C THR A 112 10.40 2.08 25.00
N PHE A 113 10.31 2.29 23.69
CA PHE A 113 9.76 1.34 22.73
C PHE A 113 10.88 0.84 21.82
N TYR A 114 11.02 -0.48 21.79
CA TYR A 114 11.93 -1.21 20.91
C TYR A 114 11.11 -1.73 19.75
N LEU A 115 11.36 -1.19 18.57
CA LEU A 115 10.65 -1.53 17.35
C LEU A 115 11.59 -2.32 16.43
N GLY A 116 11.10 -3.38 15.82
CA GLY A 116 11.85 -4.18 14.85
C GLY A 116 12.42 -3.37 13.70
N CYS A 117 13.48 -3.89 13.08
CA CYS A 117 14.23 -3.25 12.02
C CYS A 117 14.36 -4.19 10.81
N SER A 118 14.52 -3.63 9.61
CA SER A 118 14.64 -4.38 8.35
C SER A 118 15.88 -5.26 8.25
N PHE A 119 16.85 -5.20 9.17
CA PHE A 119 18.10 -5.96 9.02
C PHE A 119 17.90 -7.48 9.09
N GLY A 120 16.88 -7.96 9.81
CA GLY A 120 16.53 -9.39 9.79
C GLY A 120 16.09 -9.89 8.40
N MET A 121 15.59 -8.99 7.54
CA MET A 121 15.23 -9.30 6.16
C MET A 121 16.46 -9.62 5.31
N GLU A 122 17.55 -8.87 5.47
CA GLU A 122 18.76 -9.07 4.66
C GLU A 122 19.39 -10.43 4.91
N ASP A 123 19.47 -10.85 6.18
CA ASP A 123 19.97 -12.17 6.55
C ASP A 123 19.09 -13.30 5.96
N ALA A 124 17.77 -13.12 5.93
CA ALA A 124 16.84 -14.09 5.34
C ALA A 124 16.98 -14.18 3.81
N LEU A 125 17.21 -13.06 3.13
CA LEU A 125 17.44 -13.01 1.69
C LEU A 125 18.78 -13.63 1.31
N ASP A 126 19.84 -13.33 2.06
CA ASP A 126 21.16 -13.97 1.92
C ASP A 126 21.05 -15.49 2.04
N ALA A 127 20.28 -15.99 3.03
CA ALA A 127 20.08 -17.42 3.26
C ALA A 127 19.31 -18.14 2.14
N THR A 128 18.47 -17.42 1.40
CA THR A 128 17.70 -17.95 0.26
C THR A 128 18.41 -17.73 -1.09
N GLY A 129 19.62 -17.17 -1.07
CA GLY A 129 20.40 -16.86 -2.28
C GLY A 129 19.87 -15.68 -3.08
N ILE A 130 18.88 -14.94 -2.56
CA ILE A 130 18.32 -13.74 -3.17
C ILE A 130 19.30 -12.59 -2.92
N LYS A 131 20.18 -12.36 -3.89
CA LYS A 131 21.11 -11.23 -3.84
C LYS A 131 20.43 -9.99 -4.38
N LEU A 132 19.90 -9.18 -3.47
CA LEU A 132 19.52 -7.81 -3.83
C LEU A 132 20.80 -6.98 -4.08
N PRO A 133 20.76 -5.98 -4.96
CA PRO A 133 21.89 -5.09 -5.18
C PRO A 133 22.41 -4.55 -3.85
N ALA A 134 23.70 -4.77 -3.56
CA ALA A 134 24.31 -4.27 -2.35
C ALA A 134 24.31 -2.74 -2.38
N THR A 135 23.51 -2.11 -1.53
CA THR A 135 23.63 -0.68 -1.32
C THR A 135 24.84 -0.49 -0.41
N ASN A 136 26.00 -0.10 -0.94
CA ASN A 136 27.14 0.40 -0.14
C ASN A 136 26.81 1.76 0.55
N LYS A 137 25.51 2.04 0.70
CA LYS A 137 24.85 3.33 0.94
C LYS A 137 23.58 3.04 1.73
N ASN A 138 23.07 4.03 2.46
CA ASN A 138 21.76 3.90 3.10
C ASN A 138 20.67 3.73 2.02
N VAL A 139 19.76 2.78 2.23
CA VAL A 139 18.66 2.48 1.30
C VAL A 139 17.81 3.72 1.00
N SER A 140 17.25 3.79 -0.21
CA SER A 140 16.33 4.86 -0.58
C SER A 140 15.05 4.76 0.25
N MET A 141 14.69 5.83 0.95
CA MET A 141 13.48 5.90 1.75
C MET A 141 12.63 7.10 1.36
N TYR A 142 11.31 6.90 1.39
CA TYR A 142 10.32 7.89 0.95
C TYR A 142 9.17 7.98 1.95
N ILE A 143 8.62 9.18 2.08
CA ILE A 143 7.36 9.43 2.75
C ILE A 143 6.26 9.15 1.72
N SER A 144 5.58 8.01 1.86
CA SER A 144 4.47 7.65 0.97
C SER A 144 3.21 8.49 1.23
N ASN A 145 2.19 8.33 0.39
CA ASN A 145 0.83 8.78 0.65
C ASN A 145 -0.01 7.76 1.45
N ILE A 146 0.58 6.64 1.90
CA ILE A 146 -0.12 5.61 2.68
C ILE A 146 -0.25 6.11 4.13
N PRO A 147 -1.47 6.43 4.61
CA PRO A 147 -1.64 6.94 5.96
C PRO A 147 -1.45 5.82 7.00
N CYS A 148 -0.75 6.10 8.11
CA CYS A 148 -0.81 5.23 9.27
C CYS A 148 -2.14 5.42 10.01
N ASN A 149 -2.63 4.34 10.59
CA ASN A 149 -3.77 4.38 11.51
C ASN A 149 -3.41 5.21 12.75
N LYS A 150 -4.07 6.35 12.93
CA LYS A 150 -3.80 7.28 14.03
C LYS A 150 -4.14 6.72 15.41
N SER A 151 -3.44 7.19 16.43
CA SER A 151 -3.77 6.94 17.84
C SER A 151 -3.25 8.08 18.70
N GLY A 152 -4.12 8.67 19.55
CA GLY A 152 -3.78 9.84 20.35
C GLY A 152 -3.16 10.97 19.50
N PRO A 153 -2.00 11.53 19.92
CA PRO A 153 -1.33 12.59 19.17
C PRO A 153 -0.49 12.09 17.98
N PHE A 154 -0.41 10.78 17.73
CA PHE A 154 0.47 10.20 16.70
C PHE A 154 -0.26 10.08 15.35
N LEU A 155 0.22 10.83 14.36
CA LEU A 155 -0.34 10.89 13.01
C LEU A 155 0.78 11.12 11.97
N THR A 156 0.98 10.17 11.08
CA THR A 156 1.95 10.30 9.98
C THR A 156 1.55 9.41 8.81
N ASN A 157 2.10 9.68 7.64
CA ASN A 157 2.15 8.69 6.58
C ASN A 157 3.30 7.70 6.83
N MET A 158 3.16 6.50 6.28
CA MET A 158 4.17 5.45 6.34
C MET A 158 5.42 5.87 5.56
N VAL A 159 6.58 5.72 6.18
CA VAL A 159 7.85 5.79 5.49
C VAL A 159 8.16 4.40 4.94
N VAL A 160 8.54 4.35 3.67
CA VAL A 160 8.89 3.10 2.98
C VAL A 160 10.34 3.12 2.54
N SER A 161 11.01 1.98 2.63
CA SER A 161 12.33 1.76 2.02
C SER A 161 12.17 0.98 0.73
N MET A 162 12.92 1.36 -0.30
CA MET A 162 12.83 0.75 -1.62
C MET A 162 14.04 -0.14 -1.92
N ARG A 163 13.77 -1.27 -2.59
CA ARG A 163 14.78 -2.13 -3.22
C ARG A 163 14.43 -2.32 -4.69
N SER A 164 15.44 -2.28 -5.55
CA SER A 164 15.28 -2.73 -6.94
C SER A 164 15.40 -4.24 -7.00
N VAL A 165 14.43 -4.92 -7.61
CA VAL A 165 14.31 -6.37 -7.58
C VAL A 165 14.02 -6.90 -8.98
N PRO A 166 14.80 -7.85 -9.52
CA PRO A 166 14.48 -8.54 -10.76
C PRO A 166 13.08 -9.17 -10.70
N THR A 167 12.29 -9.01 -11.77
CA THR A 167 10.88 -9.41 -11.80
C THR A 167 10.69 -10.89 -11.43
N GLU A 168 11.60 -11.75 -11.88
CA GLU A 168 11.62 -13.19 -11.62
C GLU A 168 11.86 -13.56 -10.14
N LEU A 169 12.43 -12.65 -9.34
CA LEU A 169 12.69 -12.87 -7.92
C LEU A 169 11.56 -12.38 -7.01
N LEU A 170 10.54 -11.70 -7.54
CA LEU A 170 9.46 -11.12 -6.72
C LEU A 170 8.72 -12.17 -5.88
N GLN A 171 8.40 -13.32 -6.47
CA GLN A 171 7.73 -14.41 -5.75
C GLN A 171 8.60 -14.95 -4.61
N ALA A 172 9.89 -15.20 -4.89
CA ALA A 172 10.83 -15.70 -3.90
C ALA A 172 11.05 -14.68 -2.77
N LEU A 173 11.25 -13.40 -3.13
CA LEU A 173 11.37 -12.30 -2.18
C LEU A 173 10.17 -12.22 -1.24
N PHE A 174 8.95 -12.25 -1.79
CA PHE A 174 7.74 -12.18 -0.96
C PHE A 174 7.64 -13.41 -0.05
N THR A 175 7.85 -14.62 -0.57
CA THR A 175 7.84 -15.86 0.21
C THR A 175 8.87 -15.85 1.35
N THR A 176 10.05 -15.26 1.14
CA THR A 176 11.08 -15.15 2.19
C THR A 176 10.71 -14.14 3.27
N THR A 177 9.99 -13.07 2.93
CA THR A 177 9.82 -11.90 3.80
C THR A 177 8.46 -11.82 4.51
N TYR A 178 7.40 -12.43 3.97
CA TYR A 178 6.02 -12.21 4.45
C TYR A 178 5.73 -12.66 5.89
N THR A 179 6.57 -13.52 6.46
CA THR A 179 6.42 -13.97 7.85
C THR A 179 7.33 -13.23 8.84
N LEU A 180 8.23 -12.36 8.36
CA LEU A 180 9.20 -11.65 9.20
C LEU A 180 8.55 -10.44 9.91
N ASP A 181 7.47 -10.68 10.65
CA ASP A 181 6.65 -9.65 11.30
C ASP A 181 7.46 -8.77 12.27
N CYS A 182 8.54 -9.32 12.84
CA CYS A 182 9.46 -8.60 13.71
C CYS A 182 10.48 -7.70 12.97
N SER A 183 10.49 -7.68 11.63
CA SER A 183 11.49 -6.99 10.80
C SER A 183 10.85 -6.33 9.57
N HIS A 184 9.70 -5.66 9.78
CA HIS A 184 8.84 -5.02 8.77
C HIS A 184 8.08 -5.96 7.82
N GLY A 185 8.55 -7.20 7.65
CA GLY A 185 7.81 -8.28 7.02
C GLY A 185 7.66 -8.12 5.51
N ALA A 186 6.46 -8.39 5.01
CA ALA A 186 6.15 -8.37 3.58
C ALA A 186 6.27 -6.94 2.98
N PRO A 187 6.57 -6.83 1.67
CA PRO A 187 6.42 -5.57 0.94
C PRO A 187 5.04 -4.96 1.14
N VAL A 188 4.99 -3.63 1.30
CA VAL A 188 3.75 -2.86 1.34
C VAL A 188 3.30 -2.40 -0.06
N HIS A 189 4.22 -2.36 -1.02
CA HIS A 189 3.93 -2.05 -2.42
C HIS A 189 4.96 -2.69 -3.36
N ILE A 190 4.50 -3.14 -4.53
CA ILE A 190 5.34 -3.74 -5.59
C ILE A 190 4.91 -3.11 -6.92
N GLY A 191 5.77 -2.26 -7.48
CA GLY A 191 5.50 -1.63 -8.76
C GLY A 191 5.61 -0.11 -8.74
N ASP A 192 4.76 0.55 -9.52
CA ASP A 192 4.89 1.97 -9.83
C ASP A 192 4.93 2.86 -8.56
N PRO A 193 6.02 3.63 -8.32
CA PRO A 193 6.15 4.50 -7.14
C PRO A 193 5.03 5.55 -7.02
N ARG A 194 4.44 5.96 -8.15
CA ARG A 194 3.39 6.99 -8.20
C ARG A 194 2.12 6.53 -7.49
N ASP A 195 1.84 5.23 -7.51
CA ASP A 195 0.67 4.65 -6.83
C ASP A 195 0.72 4.86 -5.30
N ILE A 196 1.93 5.07 -4.75
CA ILE A 196 2.15 5.37 -3.33
C ILE A 196 2.64 6.80 -3.09
N GLY A 197 2.36 7.71 -4.03
CA GLY A 197 2.63 9.15 -3.92
C GLY A 197 4.07 9.57 -4.19
N ILE A 198 4.91 8.68 -4.72
CA ILE A 198 6.31 8.98 -5.04
C ILE A 198 6.40 9.34 -6.53
N GLY A 199 6.35 10.64 -6.83
CA GLY A 199 6.36 11.15 -8.21
C GLY A 199 7.70 10.98 -8.93
N ASP A 200 8.81 11.20 -8.23
CA ASP A 200 10.17 11.03 -8.74
C ASP A 200 10.98 10.14 -7.79
N ILE A 201 11.30 8.92 -8.25
CA ILE A 201 12.05 7.93 -7.47
C ILE A 201 13.53 8.31 -7.26
N GLN A 202 14.06 9.30 -7.97
CA GLN A 202 15.42 9.79 -7.71
C GLN A 202 15.46 10.82 -6.57
N LYS A 203 14.30 11.41 -6.22
CA LYS A 203 14.17 12.35 -5.11
C LYS A 203 13.85 11.63 -3.80
N VAL A 204 14.88 11.13 -3.15
CA VAL A 204 14.77 10.44 -1.85
C VAL A 204 14.55 11.41 -0.69
N ASP A 205 13.68 11.03 0.25
CA ASP A 205 13.49 11.79 1.50
C ASP A 205 14.59 11.47 2.52
N PHE A 206 15.05 10.21 2.55
CA PHE A 206 16.15 9.76 3.40
C PHE A 206 17.01 8.73 2.68
N GLY A 207 18.29 8.67 3.04
CA GLY A 207 19.26 7.74 2.45
C GLY A 207 19.75 8.23 1.09
N GLU A 208 20.03 7.31 0.19
CA GLU A 208 20.59 7.60 -1.13
C GLU A 208 19.74 7.00 -2.25
N PRO A 209 19.69 7.61 -3.45
CA PRO A 209 18.91 7.11 -4.57
C PRO A 209 19.47 5.77 -5.08
N THR A 210 18.55 4.89 -5.48
CA THR A 210 18.84 3.56 -6.05
C THR A 210 18.37 3.54 -7.50
N ALA A 211 19.24 3.10 -8.40
CA ALA A 211 18.88 2.89 -9.80
C ALA A 211 17.99 1.65 -9.95
N VAL A 212 17.01 1.71 -10.85
CA VAL A 212 16.12 0.59 -11.18
C VAL A 212 16.36 0.20 -12.62
N ALA A 213 16.82 -1.03 -12.88
CA ALA A 213 17.05 -1.52 -14.23
C ALA A 213 15.74 -1.88 -14.96
N GLU A 214 15.80 -2.00 -16.28
CA GLU A 214 14.64 -2.28 -17.13
C GLU A 214 13.97 -3.64 -16.83
N ASN A 215 14.71 -4.64 -16.36
CA ASN A 215 14.16 -5.93 -15.94
C ASN A 215 13.75 -5.99 -14.45
N GLU A 216 13.97 -4.90 -13.71
CA GLU A 216 13.72 -4.81 -12.28
C GLU A 216 12.44 -4.02 -11.97
N VAL A 217 11.90 -4.24 -10.79
CA VAL A 217 10.70 -3.61 -10.25
C VAL A 217 11.08 -2.99 -8.90
N PRO A 218 10.71 -1.73 -8.62
CA PRO A 218 10.89 -1.17 -7.29
C PRO A 218 9.90 -1.83 -6.33
N VAL A 219 10.44 -2.35 -5.23
CA VAL A 219 9.70 -3.01 -4.15
C VAL A 219 9.85 -2.19 -2.88
N PHE A 220 8.74 -1.86 -2.24
CA PHE A 220 8.69 -0.99 -1.08
C PHE A 220 8.30 -1.78 0.17
N PHE A 221 9.11 -1.65 1.20
CA PHE A 221 8.88 -2.21 2.53
C PHE A 221 8.58 -1.09 3.52
N ALA A 222 7.77 -1.37 4.52
CA ALA A 222 7.61 -0.44 5.63
C ALA A 222 8.96 -0.20 6.33
N CYS A 223 9.17 1.01 6.85
CA CYS A 223 10.44 1.38 7.46
C CYS A 223 10.25 1.94 8.87
N GLY A 224 11.15 1.59 9.79
CA GLY A 224 11.18 2.03 11.19
C GLY A 224 11.30 3.54 11.38
N VAL A 225 11.75 4.28 10.36
CA VAL A 225 11.70 5.77 10.34
C VAL A 225 10.27 6.30 10.51
N THR A 226 9.25 5.49 10.21
CA THR A 226 7.85 5.80 10.51
C THR A 226 7.62 6.07 12.00
N GLY A 227 8.28 5.33 12.90
CA GLY A 227 8.22 5.57 14.34
C GLY A 227 8.78 6.94 14.72
N ASN A 228 9.93 7.31 14.13
CA ASN A 228 10.55 8.63 14.32
C ASN A 228 9.63 9.76 13.82
N LYS A 229 8.95 9.56 12.68
CA LYS A 229 7.96 10.54 12.19
C LYS A 229 6.74 10.62 13.09
N ALA A 230 6.24 9.50 13.59
CA ALA A 230 5.11 9.47 14.50
C ALA A 230 5.39 10.28 15.78
N ILE A 231 6.52 10.06 16.46
CA ILE A 231 6.84 10.82 17.68
C ILE A 231 7.08 12.32 17.40
N LYS A 232 7.61 12.68 16.22
CA LYS A 232 7.74 14.07 15.79
C LYS A 232 6.38 14.72 15.56
N SER A 233 5.44 14.00 14.94
CA SER A 233 4.09 14.51 14.69
C SER A 233 3.32 14.87 15.96
N ALA A 234 3.58 14.13 17.05
CA ALA A 234 2.93 14.35 18.33
C ALA A 234 3.34 15.66 19.02
N SER A 235 4.38 16.34 18.52
CA SER A 235 4.84 17.64 19.02
C SER A 235 5.02 17.67 20.55
N LEU A 236 5.57 16.59 21.10
CA LEU A 236 5.76 16.44 22.53
C LEU A 236 6.82 17.43 23.03
N PRO A 237 6.70 17.95 24.27
CA PRO A 237 7.70 18.89 24.83
C PRO A 237 9.11 18.33 24.80
N GLN A 238 9.24 17.02 25.01
CA GLN A 238 10.50 16.30 24.92
C GLN A 238 10.26 14.82 24.61
N CYS A 239 10.99 14.28 23.64
CA CYS A 239 11.09 12.85 23.36
C CYS A 239 12.46 12.53 22.72
N PHE A 240 12.79 11.24 22.61
CA PHE A 240 14.04 10.80 22.01
C PHE A 240 13.82 9.66 21.02
N SER A 241 14.74 9.51 20.09
CA SER A 241 14.85 8.31 19.26
C SER A 241 16.30 7.95 19.05
N HIS A 242 16.54 6.76 18.49
CA HIS A 242 17.82 6.51 17.82
C HIS A 242 17.98 7.46 16.62
N ALA A 243 19.22 7.82 16.28
CA ALA A 243 19.53 8.40 14.98
C ALA A 243 19.55 7.30 13.90
N PRO A 244 19.15 7.58 12.65
CA PRO A 244 19.20 6.61 11.56
C PRO A 244 20.58 5.95 11.45
N GLY A 245 20.61 4.61 11.37
CA GLY A 245 21.84 3.83 11.30
C GLY A 245 22.46 3.48 12.67
N HIS A 246 21.97 4.01 13.80
CA HIS A 246 22.49 3.72 15.14
C HIS A 246 21.48 2.93 15.99
N MET A 247 21.19 1.70 15.59
CA MET A 247 20.14 0.88 16.21
C MET A 247 20.62 0.20 17.50
N PHE A 248 19.67 -0.21 18.34
CA PHE A 248 19.95 -1.03 19.52
C PHE A 248 20.17 -2.49 19.12
N ILE A 249 21.31 -3.09 19.48
CA ILE A 249 21.63 -4.47 19.12
C ILE A 249 21.17 -5.42 20.23
N CYS A 250 20.27 -6.35 19.92
CA CYS A 250 19.71 -7.32 20.87
C CYS A 250 20.61 -8.57 21.03
N ASP A 251 20.46 -9.27 22.14
CA ASP A 251 21.04 -10.62 22.33
C ASP A 251 20.16 -11.70 21.67
N VAL A 252 18.87 -11.41 21.46
CA VAL A 252 17.92 -12.31 20.80
C VAL A 252 18.15 -12.33 19.29
N THR A 253 18.17 -13.53 18.70
CA THR A 253 18.26 -13.70 17.25
C THR A 253 16.91 -13.53 16.57
N THR A 254 16.91 -13.09 15.31
CA THR A 254 15.69 -12.95 14.50
C THR A 254 14.91 -14.26 14.45
N ALA A 255 15.61 -15.38 14.26
CA ALA A 255 15.00 -16.72 14.24
C ALA A 255 14.34 -17.08 15.58
N ALA A 256 15.04 -16.90 16.71
CA ALA A 256 14.49 -17.23 18.03
C ALA A 256 13.28 -16.36 18.40
N PHE A 257 13.29 -15.08 18.01
CA PHE A 257 12.14 -14.21 18.18
C PHE A 257 10.95 -14.69 17.33
N GLN A 258 11.19 -15.05 16.07
CA GLN A 258 10.16 -15.55 15.17
C GLN A 258 9.55 -16.88 15.64
N ASP A 259 10.36 -17.78 16.19
CA ASP A 259 9.87 -19.06 16.72
C ASP A 259 8.98 -18.88 17.96
N SER A 260 9.30 -17.89 18.81
CA SER A 260 8.48 -17.53 19.97
C SER A 260 7.25 -16.67 19.63
N HIS A 261 7.26 -16.01 18.47
CA HIS A 261 6.19 -15.13 17.97
C HIS A 261 5.82 -15.50 16.53
N PRO A 262 5.22 -16.69 16.30
CA PRO A 262 4.94 -17.15 14.95
C PRO A 262 3.94 -16.22 14.25
N SER A 263 4.28 -15.87 13.00
CA SER A 263 3.40 -15.06 12.16
C SER A 263 2.00 -15.68 12.01
N PRO A 264 0.91 -14.89 12.13
CA PRO A 264 -0.44 -15.39 11.84
C PRO A 264 -0.60 -15.80 10.38
N TYR A 265 0.32 -15.36 9.50
CA TYR A 265 0.28 -15.66 8.08
C TYR A 265 1.03 -16.94 7.69
N LYS A 266 1.78 -17.57 8.62
CA LYS A 266 2.64 -18.74 8.36
C LYS A 266 1.95 -19.92 7.65
N GLN A 267 0.65 -20.04 7.81
CA GLN A 267 -0.19 -21.09 7.19
C GLN A 267 -0.54 -20.84 5.72
N HIS A 268 -0.23 -19.65 5.18
CA HIS A 268 -0.57 -19.27 3.83
C HIS A 268 0.64 -19.35 2.91
N THR A 269 0.46 -19.92 1.71
CA THR A 269 1.43 -19.78 0.63
C THR A 269 1.10 -18.52 -0.18
N PRO A 270 1.98 -17.52 -0.24
CA PRO A 270 1.72 -16.31 -1.02
C PRO A 270 1.95 -16.55 -2.52
N CYS A 271 1.19 -15.84 -3.35
CA CYS A 271 1.29 -15.82 -4.80
C CYS A 271 1.37 -14.36 -5.27
N VAL A 272 2.47 -13.98 -5.90
CA VAL A 272 2.66 -12.67 -6.51
C VAL A 272 2.11 -12.71 -7.94
N VAL A 273 1.22 -11.77 -8.27
CA VAL A 273 0.51 -11.71 -9.54
C VAL A 273 0.80 -10.38 -10.22
N HIS A 274 1.20 -10.43 -11.49
CA HIS A 274 1.28 -9.25 -12.36
C HIS A 274 -0.14 -8.88 -12.83
N ILE A 275 -0.60 -7.67 -12.48
CA ILE A 275 -2.02 -7.28 -12.61
C ILE A 275 -2.27 -6.24 -13.70
N SER A 276 -1.23 -5.75 -14.38
CA SER A 276 -1.37 -4.76 -15.45
C SER A 276 -0.75 -5.28 -16.74
N GLN A 277 -1.43 -5.06 -17.87
CA GLN A 277 -0.88 -5.42 -19.19
C GLN A 277 0.32 -4.55 -19.56
N ASN A 278 0.36 -3.33 -19.04
CA ASN A 278 1.19 -2.25 -19.53
C ASN A 278 2.15 -1.70 -18.46
N LEU A 279 1.81 -1.80 -17.19
CA LEU A 279 2.64 -1.27 -16.12
C LEU A 279 3.22 -2.44 -15.31
N LYS A 280 4.36 -2.19 -14.67
CA LYS A 280 4.94 -3.11 -13.70
C LYS A 280 4.17 -3.02 -12.38
N ARG A 281 2.88 -3.34 -12.38
CA ARG A 281 2.02 -3.36 -11.19
C ARG A 281 1.76 -4.78 -10.75
N PHE A 282 1.92 -5.04 -9.46
CA PHE A 282 1.75 -6.37 -8.90
C PHE A 282 0.82 -6.32 -7.70
N SER A 283 0.19 -7.45 -7.42
CA SER A 283 -0.56 -7.69 -6.19
C SER A 283 -0.23 -9.07 -5.65
N VAL A 284 -0.65 -9.33 -4.41
CA VAL A 284 -0.36 -10.58 -3.72
C VAL A 284 -1.62 -11.12 -3.06
N LEU A 285 -1.78 -12.43 -3.13
CA LEU A 285 -2.83 -13.17 -2.46
C LEU A 285 -2.31 -14.54 -2.03
N SER A 286 -3.07 -15.28 -1.23
CA SER A 286 -2.71 -16.68 -0.94
C SER A 286 -3.09 -17.60 -2.10
N GLU A 287 -2.35 -18.69 -2.30
CA GLU A 287 -2.68 -19.74 -3.29
C GLU A 287 -4.12 -20.25 -3.11
N SER A 288 -4.55 -20.49 -1.87
CA SER A 288 -5.93 -20.89 -1.57
C SER A 288 -6.97 -19.87 -2.05
N THR A 289 -6.66 -18.58 -2.00
CA THR A 289 -7.54 -17.52 -2.53
C THR A 289 -7.52 -17.53 -4.05
N LYS A 290 -6.35 -17.70 -4.67
CA LYS A 290 -6.21 -17.84 -6.12
C LYS A 290 -7.06 -19.00 -6.63
N ASP A 291 -7.01 -20.16 -5.98
CA ASP A 291 -7.79 -21.34 -6.36
C ASP A 291 -9.30 -21.09 -6.28
N LYS A 292 -9.77 -20.39 -5.24
CA LYS A 292 -11.19 -20.01 -5.11
C LYS A 292 -11.62 -19.09 -6.26
N ILE A 293 -10.79 -18.10 -6.61
CA ILE A 293 -11.07 -17.19 -7.72
C ILE A 293 -11.10 -17.96 -9.05
N THR A 294 -10.15 -18.86 -9.31
CA THR A 294 -10.13 -19.70 -10.52
C THR A 294 -11.39 -20.56 -10.64
N ARG A 295 -11.89 -21.11 -9.52
CA ARG A 295 -13.15 -21.88 -9.51
C ARG A 295 -14.36 -20.99 -9.79
N LEU A 296 -14.39 -19.76 -9.26
CA LEU A 296 -15.44 -18.79 -9.59
C LEU A 296 -15.40 -18.37 -11.06
N GLU A 297 -14.21 -18.16 -11.63
CA GLU A 297 -14.03 -17.87 -13.05
C GLU A 297 -14.59 -19.00 -13.91
N THR A 298 -14.29 -20.25 -13.57
CA THR A 298 -14.83 -21.43 -14.27
C THR A 298 -16.36 -21.49 -14.21
N LEU A 299 -16.96 -21.19 -13.05
CA LEU A 299 -18.41 -21.16 -12.89
C LEU A 299 -19.07 -20.02 -13.66
N ALA A 300 -18.45 -18.83 -13.66
CA ALA A 300 -18.94 -17.67 -14.39
C ALA A 300 -18.89 -17.85 -15.91
N LEU A 301 -17.89 -18.60 -16.41
CA LEU A 301 -17.72 -18.94 -17.82
C LEU A 301 -18.58 -20.13 -18.27
N PHE A 302 -19.38 -20.72 -17.38
CA PHE A 302 -20.25 -21.84 -17.75
C PHE A 302 -21.33 -21.39 -18.75
N ASP A 303 -21.20 -21.82 -20.00
CA ASP A 303 -22.10 -21.43 -21.09
C ASP A 303 -23.41 -22.24 -21.08
N ILE A 304 -24.31 -21.86 -20.18
CA ILE A 304 -25.65 -22.48 -20.00
C ILE A 304 -26.38 -22.64 -21.34
N GLY A 305 -26.25 -21.65 -22.23
CA GLY A 305 -26.97 -21.60 -23.50
C GLY A 305 -26.22 -22.20 -24.69
N LYS A 306 -24.99 -22.72 -24.52
CA LYS A 306 -24.10 -23.13 -25.62
C LYS A 306 -24.00 -22.07 -26.72
N ARG A 307 -23.93 -20.81 -26.31
CA ARG A 307 -23.82 -19.62 -27.18
C ARG A 307 -22.44 -19.51 -27.84
N GLY A 308 -21.48 -20.33 -27.40
CA GLY A 308 -20.10 -20.33 -27.89
C GLY A 308 -19.26 -19.24 -27.25
N VAL A 309 -19.60 -18.74 -26.06
CA VAL A 309 -18.89 -17.59 -25.44
C VAL A 309 -17.47 -17.92 -24.95
N GLU A 310 -17.02 -19.16 -25.09
CA GLU A 310 -15.67 -19.61 -24.71
C GLU A 310 -14.56 -18.77 -25.37
N TYR A 311 -14.74 -18.34 -26.63
CA TYR A 311 -13.75 -17.51 -27.33
C TYR A 311 -13.62 -16.08 -26.75
N LEU A 312 -14.58 -15.64 -25.92
CA LEU A 312 -14.51 -14.36 -25.21
C LEU A 312 -13.72 -14.48 -23.89
N SER A 313 -13.39 -15.70 -23.46
CA SER A 313 -12.68 -15.91 -22.20
C SER A 313 -11.20 -15.58 -22.34
N VAL A 314 -10.69 -14.81 -21.38
CA VAL A 314 -9.27 -14.54 -21.22
C VAL A 314 -8.84 -15.15 -19.90
N LYS A 315 -7.82 -16.01 -19.93
CA LYS A 315 -7.35 -16.74 -18.77
C LYS A 315 -6.84 -15.78 -17.69
N GLU A 316 -7.30 -15.97 -16.45
CA GLU A 316 -6.94 -15.17 -15.26
C GLU A 316 -7.45 -13.71 -15.26
N ASP A 317 -8.35 -13.33 -16.17
CA ASP A 317 -8.88 -11.96 -16.21
C ASP A 317 -9.70 -11.63 -14.96
N LEU A 318 -10.46 -12.58 -14.42
CA LEU A 318 -11.18 -12.37 -13.17
C LEU A 318 -10.19 -12.13 -12.02
N LEU A 319 -9.12 -12.91 -11.95
CA LEU A 319 -8.08 -12.78 -10.93
C LEU A 319 -7.43 -11.39 -10.96
N LYS A 320 -6.97 -10.96 -12.14
CA LYS A 320 -6.31 -9.66 -12.30
C LYS A 320 -7.26 -8.51 -12.01
N SER A 321 -8.51 -8.60 -12.50
CA SER A 321 -9.54 -7.57 -12.27
C SER A 321 -9.87 -7.41 -10.78
N LEU A 322 -10.04 -8.52 -10.06
CA LEU A 322 -10.31 -8.49 -8.61
C LEU A 322 -9.13 -7.90 -7.81
N LEU A 323 -7.88 -8.20 -8.21
CA LEU A 323 -6.71 -7.66 -7.54
C LEU A 323 -6.53 -6.16 -7.80
N CYS A 324 -6.79 -5.67 -9.01
CA CYS A 324 -6.84 -4.23 -9.31
C CYS A 324 -7.92 -3.53 -8.48
N LEU A 325 -9.13 -4.10 -8.42
CA LEU A 325 -10.23 -3.57 -7.60
C LEU A 325 -9.92 -3.59 -6.10
N TYR A 326 -9.20 -4.61 -5.63
CA TYR A 326 -8.77 -4.71 -4.25
C TYR A 326 -7.85 -3.55 -3.86
N GLN A 327 -6.99 -3.09 -4.76
CA GLN A 327 -6.06 -1.97 -4.52
C GLN A 327 -6.71 -0.59 -4.67
N ALA A 328 -7.84 -0.47 -5.37
CA ALA A 328 -8.52 0.82 -5.60
C ALA A 328 -9.25 1.35 -4.35
N SER A 329 -9.28 2.67 -4.14
CA SER A 329 -10.09 3.29 -3.07
C SER A 329 -11.33 3.99 -3.63
N LEU A 330 -11.18 4.68 -4.78
CA LEU A 330 -12.22 5.39 -5.50
C LEU A 330 -12.59 4.62 -6.78
N VAL A 331 -13.82 4.08 -6.85
CA VAL A 331 -14.27 3.24 -7.96
C VAL A 331 -15.46 3.86 -8.70
N GLY A 332 -15.28 4.11 -9.99
CA GLY A 332 -16.38 4.44 -10.90
C GLY A 332 -16.96 3.19 -11.54
N ILE A 333 -18.27 2.97 -11.45
CA ILE A 333 -18.95 1.85 -12.11
C ILE A 333 -19.85 2.40 -13.21
N ILE A 334 -19.53 2.05 -14.44
CA ILE A 334 -20.27 2.39 -15.65
C ILE A 334 -21.14 1.21 -16.05
N PHE A 335 -22.40 1.47 -16.33
CA PHE A 335 -23.31 0.46 -16.85
C PHE A 335 -24.47 1.10 -17.62
N GLY A 336 -25.13 0.31 -18.44
CA GLY A 336 -26.30 0.72 -19.21
C GLY A 336 -26.14 0.41 -20.69
N PHE A 337 -27.14 -0.28 -21.23
CA PHE A 337 -27.20 -0.75 -22.60
C PHE A 337 -28.59 -0.44 -23.17
N PRO A 338 -28.71 0.48 -24.15
CA PRO A 338 -29.98 0.73 -24.81
C PRO A 338 -30.27 -0.38 -25.83
N VAL A 339 -31.40 -1.08 -25.67
CA VAL A 339 -31.72 -2.28 -26.46
C VAL A 339 -32.56 -1.95 -27.69
N PHE A 340 -33.51 -1.02 -27.56
CA PHE A 340 -34.46 -0.69 -28.61
C PHE A 340 -34.11 0.66 -29.22
N GLY A 341 -33.58 0.61 -30.45
CA GLY A 341 -33.06 1.77 -31.16
C GLY A 341 -34.01 2.96 -31.20
N ASP A 342 -35.33 2.76 -31.22
CA ASP A 342 -36.30 3.84 -31.41
C ASP A 342 -36.99 4.31 -30.12
N ASP A 343 -36.85 3.60 -28.99
CA ASP A 343 -37.47 3.95 -27.71
C ASP A 343 -36.41 4.58 -26.77
N PRO A 344 -36.56 5.85 -26.38
CA PRO A 344 -35.61 6.55 -25.53
C PRO A 344 -35.49 5.99 -24.09
N VAL A 345 -36.32 5.05 -23.67
CA VAL A 345 -36.39 4.54 -22.27
C VAL A 345 -36.03 3.05 -22.17
N ALA A 346 -35.78 2.36 -23.28
CA ALA A 346 -35.68 0.90 -23.26
C ALA A 346 -34.24 0.40 -22.99
N GLU A 347 -33.85 0.47 -21.72
CA GLU A 347 -32.63 -0.13 -21.18
C GLU A 347 -32.76 -1.64 -21.00
N GLU A 348 -31.66 -2.36 -21.16
CA GLU A 348 -31.56 -3.75 -20.75
C GLU A 348 -31.63 -3.88 -19.23
N THR A 349 -32.13 -5.02 -18.75
CA THR A 349 -32.08 -5.34 -17.33
C THR A 349 -30.73 -5.88 -16.88
N ASP A 350 -29.92 -6.36 -17.82
CA ASP A 350 -28.57 -6.85 -17.53
C ASP A 350 -27.62 -5.68 -17.22
N GLY A 351 -26.55 -5.96 -16.48
CA GLY A 351 -25.60 -4.99 -15.97
C GLY A 351 -26.01 -4.33 -14.66
N MET A 352 -27.19 -3.72 -14.58
CA MET A 352 -27.61 -2.94 -13.40
C MET A 352 -27.63 -3.76 -12.08
N PRO A 353 -28.21 -4.98 -12.01
CA PRO A 353 -28.12 -5.81 -10.81
C PRO A 353 -26.67 -6.13 -10.41
N GLY A 354 -25.80 -6.40 -11.39
CA GLY A 354 -24.37 -6.63 -11.19
C GLY A 354 -23.65 -5.39 -10.65
N ALA A 355 -23.93 -4.21 -11.20
CA ALA A 355 -23.39 -2.94 -10.75
C ALA A 355 -23.77 -2.64 -9.29
N ILE A 356 -25.03 -2.85 -8.92
CA ILE A 356 -25.51 -2.67 -7.53
C ILE A 356 -24.85 -3.69 -6.59
N ALA A 357 -24.69 -4.95 -7.02
CA ALA A 357 -24.04 -5.99 -6.23
C ALA A 357 -22.55 -5.69 -5.98
N ILE A 358 -21.82 -5.25 -7.03
CA ILE A 358 -20.41 -4.85 -6.91
C ILE A 358 -20.29 -3.60 -6.03
N ALA A 359 -21.12 -2.58 -6.25
CA ALA A 359 -21.12 -1.38 -5.40
C ALA A 359 -21.37 -1.70 -3.92
N LYS A 360 -22.33 -2.60 -3.64
CA LYS A 360 -22.59 -3.09 -2.29
C LYS A 360 -21.35 -3.74 -1.67
N ALA A 361 -20.68 -4.62 -2.40
CA ALA A 361 -19.49 -5.33 -1.93
C ALA A 361 -18.32 -4.36 -1.67
N LEU A 362 -18.01 -3.50 -2.64
CA LEU A 362 -16.95 -2.48 -2.51
C LEU A 362 -17.23 -1.51 -1.37
N CYS A 363 -18.49 -1.09 -1.20
CA CYS A 363 -18.86 -0.24 -0.08
C CYS A 363 -18.70 -0.92 1.28
N ALA A 364 -19.00 -2.22 1.37
CA ALA A 364 -18.78 -2.99 2.59
C ALA A 364 -17.28 -3.15 2.92
N LEU A 365 -16.41 -3.08 1.92
CA LEU A 365 -14.95 -3.03 2.06
C LEU A 365 -14.42 -1.62 2.36
N GLY A 366 -15.29 -0.63 2.54
CA GLY A 366 -14.92 0.74 2.87
C GLY A 366 -14.53 1.62 1.68
N LYS A 367 -14.59 1.10 0.44
CA LYS A 367 -14.21 1.84 -0.78
C LYS A 367 -15.27 2.84 -1.20
N GLU A 368 -14.89 4.00 -1.69
CA GLU A 368 -15.81 4.98 -2.25
C GLU A 368 -16.21 4.58 -3.67
N VAL A 369 -17.51 4.57 -3.94
CA VAL A 369 -18.06 4.08 -5.21
C VAL A 369 -18.99 5.14 -5.77
N SER A 370 -18.93 5.38 -7.08
CA SER A 370 -19.92 6.18 -7.80
C SER A 370 -20.42 5.44 -9.03
N PHE A 371 -21.69 5.63 -9.37
CA PHE A 371 -22.25 5.18 -10.64
C PHE A 371 -22.07 6.26 -11.70
N ILE A 372 -21.58 5.87 -12.88
CA ILE A 372 -21.39 6.75 -14.03
C ILE A 372 -22.39 6.30 -15.09
N ILE A 373 -23.30 7.18 -15.48
CA ILE A 373 -24.40 6.85 -16.38
C ILE A 373 -24.65 7.95 -17.41
N ASP A 374 -25.40 7.60 -18.44
CA ASP A 374 -26.01 8.53 -19.37
C ASP A 374 -27.15 9.33 -18.71
N GLU A 375 -27.38 10.56 -19.18
CA GLU A 375 -28.43 11.45 -18.66
C GLU A 375 -29.82 10.81 -18.70
N ARG A 376 -30.13 10.06 -19.77
CA ARG A 376 -31.43 9.37 -19.94
C ARG A 376 -31.76 8.42 -18.78
N ASN A 377 -30.75 7.85 -18.14
CA ASN A 377 -30.91 6.86 -17.08
C ASN A 377 -31.07 7.47 -15.70
N GLU A 378 -30.83 8.77 -15.54
CA GLU A 378 -30.73 9.42 -14.23
C GLU A 378 -32.01 9.27 -13.40
N VAL A 379 -33.17 9.59 -14.00
CA VAL A 379 -34.45 9.58 -13.29
C VAL A 379 -34.80 8.18 -12.81
N LEU A 380 -34.61 7.17 -13.66
CA LEU A 380 -34.88 5.78 -13.32
C LEU A 380 -33.90 5.29 -12.24
N LEU A 381 -32.60 5.50 -12.44
CA LEU A 381 -31.59 5.00 -11.52
C LEU A 381 -31.71 5.64 -10.14
N ARG A 382 -31.98 6.96 -10.04
CA ARG A 382 -32.23 7.61 -8.75
C ARG A 382 -33.38 6.96 -7.97
N LYS A 383 -34.47 6.58 -8.66
CA LYS A 383 -35.59 5.87 -8.03
C LYS A 383 -35.19 4.46 -7.59
N ILE A 384 -34.42 3.74 -8.40
CA ILE A 384 -33.94 2.40 -8.08
C ILE A 384 -32.99 2.42 -6.89
N ILE A 385 -31.99 3.31 -6.87
CA ILE A 385 -31.06 3.46 -5.74
C ILE A 385 -31.80 3.82 -4.46
N LYS A 386 -32.74 4.77 -4.52
CA LYS A 386 -33.62 5.07 -3.38
C LYS A 386 -34.35 3.81 -2.90
N LYS A 387 -34.87 3.00 -3.81
CA LYS A 387 -35.54 1.76 -3.42
C LYS A 387 -34.59 0.72 -2.83
N CYS A 388 -33.38 0.60 -3.36
CA CYS A 388 -32.33 -0.26 -2.81
C CYS A 388 -31.94 0.15 -1.38
N LEU A 389 -31.94 1.44 -1.06
CA LEU A 389 -31.70 1.95 0.29
C LEU A 389 -32.87 1.62 1.23
N GLU A 390 -34.11 1.87 0.79
CA GLU A 390 -35.32 1.51 1.55
C GLU A 390 -35.36 0.01 1.89
N LEU A 391 -34.98 -0.83 0.92
CA LEU A 391 -34.92 -2.29 1.06
C LEU A 391 -33.64 -2.79 1.74
N LYS A 392 -32.72 -1.90 2.14
CA LYS A 392 -31.43 -2.23 2.76
C LYS A 392 -30.55 -3.16 1.91
N ILE A 393 -30.74 -3.15 0.58
CA ILE A 393 -29.83 -3.78 -0.37
C ILE A 393 -28.50 -3.03 -0.35
N LEU A 394 -28.56 -1.71 -0.41
CA LEU A 394 -27.45 -0.80 -0.17
C LEU A 394 -27.55 -0.26 1.27
N LYS A 395 -26.42 -0.21 1.98
CA LYS A 395 -26.35 0.34 3.35
C LYS A 395 -26.12 1.84 3.38
N ARG A 396 -25.60 2.41 2.30
CA ARG A 396 -25.33 3.83 2.12
C ARG A 396 -25.63 4.22 0.69
N ASP A 397 -25.92 5.50 0.50
CA ASP A 397 -26.15 6.05 -0.83
C ASP A 397 -24.89 5.94 -1.69
N VAL A 398 -25.09 5.79 -3.00
CA VAL A 398 -24.02 5.70 -3.99
C VAL A 398 -24.23 6.86 -4.98
N PRO A 399 -23.31 7.83 -5.04
CA PRO A 399 -23.43 8.96 -5.94
C PRO A 399 -23.66 8.54 -7.39
N ILE A 400 -24.56 9.25 -8.07
CA ILE A 400 -24.83 9.10 -9.49
C ILE A 400 -24.23 10.30 -10.20
N LEU A 401 -23.28 10.03 -11.09
CA LEU A 401 -22.56 10.99 -11.90
C LEU A 401 -23.02 10.82 -13.35
N VAL A 402 -23.60 11.88 -13.89
CA VAL A 402 -24.06 11.91 -15.28
C VAL A 402 -22.89 12.35 -16.17
N TYR A 403 -22.63 11.58 -17.22
CA TYR A 403 -21.73 11.96 -18.30
C TYR A 403 -22.50 11.95 -19.61
N ASP A 404 -22.38 13.02 -20.39
CA ASP A 404 -23.13 13.18 -21.64
C ASP A 404 -22.24 13.67 -22.79
N ARG A 405 -22.73 13.51 -24.01
CA ARG A 405 -22.05 13.81 -25.26
C ARG A 405 -21.79 15.31 -25.39
N GLN A 406 -20.52 15.68 -25.53
CA GLN A 406 -20.09 17.05 -25.82
C GLN A 406 -19.40 17.14 -27.19
N THR A 407 -19.35 18.34 -27.77
CA THR A 407 -18.64 18.61 -29.03
C THR A 407 -17.13 18.33 -28.89
N ASN A 408 -16.53 18.76 -27.78
CA ASN A 408 -15.14 18.42 -27.43
C ASN A 408 -15.12 17.19 -26.51
N ARG A 409 -15.20 15.99 -27.11
CA ARG A 409 -15.22 14.70 -26.39
C ARG A 409 -13.99 14.50 -25.49
N GLU A 410 -12.81 14.80 -25.99
CA GLU A 410 -11.55 14.61 -25.26
C GLU A 410 -11.44 15.56 -24.05
N GLY A 411 -11.73 16.84 -24.26
CA GLY A 411 -11.75 17.82 -23.16
C GLY A 411 -12.82 17.51 -22.11
N ALA A 412 -13.98 17.00 -22.53
CA ALA A 412 -15.05 16.58 -21.63
C ALA A 412 -14.63 15.36 -20.78
N ALA A 413 -14.00 14.35 -21.40
CA ALA A 413 -13.48 13.19 -20.69
C ALA A 413 -12.39 13.59 -19.67
N MET A 414 -11.45 14.45 -20.07
CA MET A 414 -10.41 14.97 -19.17
C MET A 414 -11.00 15.71 -17.97
N GLN A 415 -11.93 16.63 -18.21
CA GLN A 415 -12.58 17.35 -17.11
C GLN A 415 -13.39 16.42 -16.20
N PHE A 416 -14.03 15.39 -16.76
CA PHE A 416 -14.79 14.46 -15.95
C PHE A 416 -13.87 13.62 -15.06
N LEU A 417 -12.77 13.12 -15.60
CA LEU A 417 -11.79 12.31 -14.87
C LEU A 417 -10.97 13.11 -13.87
N TYR A 418 -10.78 14.41 -14.09
CA TYR A 418 -9.91 15.27 -13.27
C TYR A 418 -10.64 16.57 -12.94
N GLU A 419 -11.17 16.68 -11.72
CA GLU A 419 -11.99 17.83 -11.30
C GLU A 419 -11.27 19.17 -11.46
N ASP A 420 -9.97 19.19 -11.14
CA ASP A 420 -9.11 20.37 -11.16
C ASP A 420 -8.58 20.74 -12.56
N TYR A 421 -8.94 19.98 -13.61
CA TYR A 421 -8.31 20.13 -14.92
C TYR A 421 -8.60 21.47 -15.60
N ARG A 422 -9.83 22.00 -15.47
CA ARG A 422 -10.18 23.29 -16.08
C ARG A 422 -9.48 24.48 -15.44
N GLU A 423 -9.28 24.43 -14.13
CA GLU A 423 -8.74 25.55 -13.36
C GLU A 423 -7.21 25.55 -13.35
N TYR A 424 -6.60 24.37 -13.33
CA TYR A 424 -5.15 24.23 -13.12
C TYR A 424 -4.44 23.40 -14.20
N GLY A 425 -5.16 22.81 -15.17
CA GLY A 425 -4.59 21.86 -16.13
C GLY A 425 -4.03 20.59 -15.46
N SER A 426 -4.40 20.34 -14.20
CA SER A 426 -3.80 19.30 -13.36
C SER A 426 -4.47 17.95 -13.56
N THR A 427 -3.66 16.90 -13.67
CA THR A 427 -4.08 15.49 -13.65
C THR A 427 -3.66 14.76 -12.37
N ALA A 428 -3.19 15.51 -11.36
CA ALA A 428 -2.61 14.95 -10.15
C ALA A 428 -3.64 14.20 -9.28
N ASN A 429 -4.91 14.62 -9.34
CA ASN A 429 -5.99 14.08 -8.53
C ASN A 429 -7.08 13.52 -9.44
N PRO A 430 -6.96 12.25 -9.90
CA PRO A 430 -8.05 11.62 -10.62
C PRO A 430 -9.27 11.43 -9.72
N ARG A 431 -10.46 11.56 -10.29
CA ARG A 431 -11.74 11.30 -9.62
C ARG A 431 -11.88 9.84 -9.19
N PHE A 432 -11.22 8.91 -9.90
CA PHE A 432 -11.27 7.48 -9.63
C PHE A 432 -9.88 6.85 -9.76
N ASP A 433 -9.59 5.87 -8.90
CA ASP A 433 -8.41 5.01 -9.01
C ASP A 433 -8.68 3.83 -9.96
N HIS A 434 -9.95 3.48 -10.13
CA HIS A 434 -10.37 2.39 -10.99
C HIS A 434 -11.76 2.63 -11.57
N ILE A 435 -11.96 2.19 -12.81
CA ILE A 435 -13.24 2.29 -13.51
C ILE A 435 -13.63 0.89 -14.02
N VAL A 436 -14.84 0.48 -13.70
CA VAL A 436 -15.43 -0.80 -14.12
C VAL A 436 -16.54 -0.53 -15.12
N SER A 437 -16.55 -1.29 -16.21
CA SER A 437 -17.64 -1.31 -17.17
C SER A 437 -18.44 -2.59 -17.01
N ILE A 438 -19.77 -2.50 -16.94
CA ILE A 438 -20.68 -3.64 -16.80
C ILE A 438 -21.83 -3.45 -17.78
N GLU A 439 -21.93 -4.34 -18.78
CA GLU A 439 -22.98 -4.26 -19.81
C GLU A 439 -23.11 -2.84 -20.39
N ARG A 440 -21.99 -2.29 -20.85
CA ARG A 440 -21.93 -0.96 -21.45
C ARG A 440 -21.66 -1.08 -22.94
N THR A 441 -22.44 -0.36 -23.73
CA THR A 441 -22.21 -0.27 -25.17
C THR A 441 -20.93 0.53 -25.47
N GLY A 442 -20.06 -0.05 -26.31
CA GLY A 442 -18.91 0.63 -26.91
C GLY A 442 -19.05 0.75 -28.44
N PRO A 443 -18.32 1.67 -29.09
CA PRO A 443 -18.35 1.82 -30.53
C PRO A 443 -17.64 0.66 -31.22
N SER A 444 -18.12 0.30 -32.40
CA SER A 444 -17.41 -0.59 -33.32
C SER A 444 -16.21 0.12 -33.95
N GLN A 445 -15.40 -0.59 -34.74
CA GLN A 445 -14.23 -0.03 -35.44
C GLN A 445 -14.58 1.17 -36.35
N ASP A 446 -15.80 1.22 -36.89
CA ASP A 446 -16.30 2.33 -37.72
C ASP A 446 -16.90 3.49 -36.90
N GLY A 447 -16.77 3.46 -35.58
CA GLY A 447 -17.26 4.48 -34.65
C GLY A 447 -18.75 4.35 -34.30
N THR A 448 -19.50 3.43 -34.91
CA THR A 448 -20.95 3.30 -34.66
C THR A 448 -21.25 2.26 -33.57
N TYR A 449 -22.32 2.51 -32.80
CA TYR A 449 -22.79 1.62 -31.74
C TYR A 449 -23.79 0.61 -32.29
N ARG A 450 -23.67 -0.66 -31.90
CA ARG A 450 -24.53 -1.73 -32.38
C ARG A 450 -24.96 -2.64 -31.24
N ASN A 451 -26.16 -3.23 -31.36
CA ASN A 451 -26.55 -4.36 -30.53
C ASN A 451 -26.05 -5.69 -31.10
N MET A 452 -26.29 -6.78 -30.36
CA MET A 452 -25.89 -8.14 -30.74
C MET A 452 -26.53 -8.64 -32.04
N LYS A 453 -27.57 -7.98 -32.57
CA LYS A 453 -28.19 -8.26 -33.87
C LYS A 453 -27.60 -7.40 -35.00
N ALA A 454 -26.44 -6.77 -34.76
CA ALA A 454 -25.76 -5.84 -35.65
C ALA A 454 -26.58 -4.60 -36.07
N LYS A 455 -27.68 -4.30 -35.35
CA LYS A 455 -28.49 -3.10 -35.61
C LYS A 455 -27.80 -1.89 -35.02
N LYS A 456 -27.69 -0.82 -35.81
CA LYS A 456 -27.19 0.47 -35.32
C LYS A 456 -28.11 1.02 -34.25
N LEU A 457 -27.51 1.47 -33.15
CA LEU A 457 -28.19 2.17 -32.07
C LEU A 457 -28.19 3.68 -32.34
N ILE A 458 -29.17 4.39 -31.79
CA ILE A 458 -29.26 5.84 -31.95
C ILE A 458 -28.19 6.52 -31.09
N GLU A 459 -27.19 7.14 -31.73
CA GLU A 459 -26.03 7.73 -31.05
C GLU A 459 -26.37 8.86 -30.08
N LYS A 460 -27.41 9.66 -30.37
CA LYS A 460 -27.88 10.71 -29.44
C LYS A 460 -28.43 10.15 -28.14
N LEU A 461 -28.77 8.86 -28.12
CA LEU A 461 -29.19 8.16 -26.92
C LEU A 461 -28.01 7.48 -26.25
N ILE A 462 -26.75 7.66 -26.67
CA ILE A 462 -25.58 7.00 -26.07
C ILE A 462 -24.51 8.06 -25.76
N ALA A 463 -24.29 8.30 -24.48
CA ALA A 463 -23.17 9.08 -24.02
C ALA A 463 -21.87 8.35 -24.38
N PRO A 464 -20.84 9.05 -24.90
CA PRO A 464 -19.59 8.42 -25.32
C PRO A 464 -18.69 8.11 -24.11
N ILE A 465 -19.21 7.35 -23.14
CA ILE A 465 -18.53 7.04 -21.88
C ILE A 465 -17.25 6.23 -22.11
N GLU A 466 -17.10 5.55 -23.26
CA GLU A 466 -15.84 4.93 -23.67
C GLU A 466 -14.67 5.91 -23.76
N ASP A 467 -14.95 7.21 -23.97
CA ASP A 467 -13.92 8.24 -23.99
C ASP A 467 -13.14 8.30 -22.68
N LEU A 468 -13.80 7.98 -21.56
CA LEU A 468 -13.15 7.91 -20.25
C LEU A 468 -12.05 6.83 -20.24
N PHE A 469 -12.30 5.66 -20.83
CA PHE A 469 -11.30 4.59 -20.92
C PHE A 469 -10.18 4.93 -21.89
N LEU A 470 -10.53 5.45 -23.07
CA LEU A 470 -9.55 5.86 -24.09
C LEU A 470 -8.61 6.94 -23.54
N GLN A 471 -9.14 7.90 -22.78
CA GLN A 471 -8.34 8.96 -22.19
C GLN A 471 -7.37 8.46 -21.12
N VAL A 472 -7.80 7.52 -20.28
CA VAL A 472 -6.92 6.85 -19.31
C VAL A 472 -5.80 6.09 -20.02
N ILE A 473 -6.10 5.37 -21.10
CA ILE A 473 -5.09 4.63 -21.88
C ILE A 473 -4.07 5.59 -22.51
N ARG A 474 -4.54 6.69 -23.13
CA ARG A 474 -3.66 7.73 -23.71
C ARG A 474 -2.71 8.30 -22.65
N SER A 475 -3.25 8.69 -21.50
CA SER A 475 -2.47 9.26 -20.39
C SER A 475 -1.41 8.29 -19.87
N GLN A 476 -1.73 7.00 -19.80
CA GLN A 476 -0.77 5.96 -19.40
C GLN A 476 0.36 5.80 -20.42
N LEU A 477 0.06 5.83 -21.72
CA LEU A 477 1.05 5.72 -22.79
C LEU A 477 1.96 6.95 -22.85
N GLU A 478 1.42 8.15 -22.66
CA GLU A 478 2.19 9.39 -22.60
C GLU A 478 3.15 9.40 -21.41
N SER A 479 2.73 8.88 -20.25
CA SER A 479 3.55 8.83 -19.04
C SER A 479 4.76 7.87 -19.09
N ARG A 480 4.93 7.13 -20.20
CA ARG A 480 6.09 6.26 -20.45
C ARG A 480 7.21 6.93 -21.26
N ASN A 481 6.89 8.03 -21.94
CA ASN A 481 7.85 8.86 -22.67
C ASN A 481 8.35 9.98 -21.77
#